data_AF-A0A427B5Z1-F1
#
_entry.id   AF-A0A427B5Z1-F1
#
_cell.length_a   1.000
_cell.length_b   1.000
_cell.length_c   1.000
_cell.angle_alpha   90.00
_cell.angle_beta   90.00
_cell.angle_gamma   90.00
#
_symmetry.space_group_name_H-M   'P 1'
#
loop_
_entity.id
_entity.type
_entity.pdbx_description
1 polymer ?
#
loop_
_entity_poly.entity_id
_entity_poly.type
_entity_poly.pdbx_seq_one_letter_code
_entity_poly.pdbx_strand_id
1 'polypeptide(L)'
;MAAINEATVTAQEAKVTVERITAAPITDAKLKANLDVCWKSFSDSVDTLQNAKNDLQTSAPHNQLVTHISAAITYAGHCNDAFSQNPGLASPVADITSILKKLISNSLALAVSLQFRQ
;
A
#
# COMPACT_ATOMS: atom_id res chain seq x y z
N MET A 1 14.22 5.18 -7.90
CA MET A 1 12.83 5.57 -8.24
C MET A 1 11.98 4.45 -8.83
N ALA A 2 12.51 3.58 -9.72
CA ALA A 2 11.71 2.51 -10.34
C ALA A 2 10.91 1.65 -9.34
N ALA A 3 11.52 1.23 -8.22
CA ALA A 3 10.84 0.44 -7.20
C ALA A 3 9.63 1.16 -6.55
N ILE A 4 9.77 2.47 -6.23
CA ILE A 4 8.67 3.26 -5.66
C ILE A 4 7.55 3.43 -6.70
N ASN A 5 7.90 3.70 -7.97
CA ASN A 5 6.90 3.82 -9.03
C ASN A 5 6.08 2.54 -9.19
N GLU A 6 6.72 1.38 -9.19
CA GLU A 6 6.03 0.08 -9.29
C GLU A 6 5.10 -0.12 -8.09
N ALA A 7 5.57 0.15 -6.87
CA ALA A 7 4.72 0.10 -5.68
C ALA A 7 3.51 1.05 -5.77
N THR A 8 3.69 2.27 -6.29
CA THR A 8 2.58 3.23 -6.48
C THR A 8 1.56 2.70 -7.48
N VAL A 9 2.00 2.14 -8.61
CA VAL A 9 1.11 1.56 -9.62
C VAL A 9 0.32 0.39 -9.04
N THR A 10 0.98 -0.55 -8.36
CA THR A 10 0.29 -1.68 -7.72
C THR A 10 -0.69 -1.24 -6.63
N ALA A 11 -0.37 -0.20 -5.85
CA ALA A 11 -1.32 0.35 -4.86
C ALA A 11 -2.56 0.96 -5.54
N GLN A 12 -2.38 1.64 -6.67
CA GLN A 12 -3.49 2.16 -7.47
C GLN A 12 -4.34 1.04 -8.07
N GLU A 13 -3.72 -0.03 -8.57
CA GLU A 13 -4.42 -1.22 -9.08
C GLU A 13 -5.20 -1.93 -7.97
N ALA A 14 -4.64 -2.03 -6.76
CA ALA A 14 -5.33 -2.58 -5.60
C ALA A 14 -6.57 -1.76 -5.24
N LYS A 15 -6.44 -0.43 -5.23
CA LYS A 15 -7.56 0.49 -5.00
C LYS A 15 -8.68 0.31 -6.04
N VAL A 16 -8.34 0.30 -7.33
CA VAL A 16 -9.31 0.07 -8.43
C VAL A 16 -9.96 -1.32 -8.34
N THR A 17 -9.20 -2.33 -7.95
CA THR A 17 -9.72 -3.69 -7.73
C THR A 17 -10.77 -3.71 -6.62
N VAL A 18 -10.50 -3.00 -5.52
CA VAL A 18 -11.47 -2.84 -4.43
C VAL A 18 -12.74 -2.14 -4.91
N GLU A 19 -12.63 -1.03 -5.64
CA GLU A 19 -13.79 -0.30 -6.19
C GLU A 19 -14.67 -1.21 -7.06
N ARG A 20 -14.04 -2.00 -7.93
CA ARG A 20 -14.75 -2.96 -8.79
C ARG A 20 -15.49 -4.02 -7.99
N ILE A 21 -14.90 -4.56 -6.93
CA ILE A 21 -15.54 -5.58 -6.08
C ILE A 21 -16.68 -4.95 -5.28
N THR A 22 -16.45 -3.78 -4.70
CA THR A 22 -17.46 -3.07 -3.91
C THR A 22 -18.69 -2.65 -4.73
N ALA A 23 -18.52 -2.39 -6.03
CA ALA A 23 -19.61 -2.07 -6.95
C ALA A 23 -20.43 -3.29 -7.39
N ALA A 24 -19.94 -4.51 -7.17
CA ALA A 24 -20.65 -5.72 -7.59
C ALA A 24 -21.90 -5.96 -6.71
N PRO A 25 -23.08 -6.26 -7.30
CA PRO A 25 -24.32 -6.48 -6.53
C PRO A 25 -24.26 -7.66 -5.55
N ILE A 26 -23.32 -8.59 -5.76
CA ILE A 26 -23.13 -9.78 -4.93
C ILE A 26 -22.34 -9.50 -3.64
N THR A 27 -21.80 -8.28 -3.49
CA THR A 27 -20.95 -7.92 -2.36
C THR A 27 -21.83 -7.53 -1.17
N ASP A 28 -21.86 -8.37 -0.13
CA ASP A 28 -22.62 -8.10 1.08
C ASP A 28 -22.04 -6.95 1.92
N ALA A 29 -22.81 -6.48 2.90
CA ALA A 29 -22.45 -5.34 3.74
C ALA A 29 -21.18 -5.58 4.59
N LYS A 30 -20.94 -6.81 5.03
CA LYS A 30 -19.76 -7.15 5.85
C LYS A 30 -18.49 -7.14 4.99
N LEU A 31 -18.57 -7.71 3.78
CA LEU A 31 -17.49 -7.65 2.81
C LEU A 31 -17.20 -6.20 2.41
N LYS A 32 -18.25 -5.40 2.16
CA LYS A 32 -18.12 -3.98 1.80
C LYS A 32 -17.41 -3.16 2.87
N ALA A 33 -17.76 -3.32 4.15
CA ALA A 33 -17.11 -2.58 5.24
C ALA A 33 -15.59 -2.87 5.33
N ASN A 34 -15.18 -4.13 5.11
CA ASN A 34 -13.76 -4.51 5.07
C ASN A 34 -13.04 -3.97 3.83
N LEU A 35 -13.73 -3.99 2.68
CA LEU A 35 -13.23 -3.41 1.44
C LEU A 35 -13.07 -1.89 1.53
N ASP A 36 -13.95 -1.18 2.24
CA ASP A 36 -13.79 0.27 2.46
C ASP A 36 -12.51 0.58 3.25
N VAL A 37 -12.16 -0.24 4.25
CA VAL A 37 -10.86 -0.13 4.95
C VAL A 37 -9.70 -0.36 3.98
N CYS A 38 -9.78 -1.39 3.12
CA CYS A 38 -8.76 -1.64 2.11
C CYS A 38 -8.63 -0.50 1.10
N TRP A 39 -9.74 0.07 0.63
CA TRP A 39 -9.73 1.20 -0.30
C TRP A 39 -8.99 2.40 0.31
N LYS A 40 -9.35 2.77 1.54
CA LYS A 40 -8.70 3.88 2.25
C LYS A 40 -7.22 3.61 2.47
N SER A 41 -6.90 2.39 2.92
CA SER A 41 -5.54 1.92 3.14
C SER A 41 -4.66 2.00 1.88
N PHE A 42 -5.18 1.58 0.73
CA PHE A 42 -4.46 1.69 -0.54
C PHE A 42 -4.35 3.14 -1.02
N SER A 43 -5.36 3.97 -0.79
CA SER A 43 -5.28 5.40 -1.10
C SER A 43 -4.19 6.10 -0.27
N ASP A 44 -4.18 5.86 1.05
CA ASP A 44 -3.15 6.40 1.95
C ASP A 44 -1.75 5.89 1.56
N SER A 45 -1.64 4.62 1.15
CA SER A 45 -0.39 4.05 0.62
C SER A 45 0.05 4.72 -0.69
N VAL A 46 -0.87 5.04 -1.61
CA VAL A 46 -0.57 5.75 -2.87
C VAL A 46 0.01 7.12 -2.56
N ASP A 47 -0.70 7.92 -1.74
CA ASP A 47 -0.30 9.28 -1.40
C ASP A 47 1.07 9.30 -0.72
N THR A 48 1.30 8.34 0.19
CA THR A 48 2.57 8.23 0.91
C THR A 48 3.72 7.81 -0.01
N LEU A 49 3.48 6.91 -0.97
CA LEU A 49 4.49 6.54 -1.98
C LEU A 49 4.81 7.70 -2.93
N GLN A 50 3.82 8.54 -3.26
CA GLN A 50 4.04 9.76 -4.02
C GLN A 50 4.89 10.77 -3.25
N ASN A 51 4.67 10.90 -1.94
CA ASN A 51 5.53 11.72 -1.07
C ASN A 51 6.97 11.18 -1.04
N ALA A 52 7.16 9.86 -0.91
CA ALA A 52 8.49 9.24 -0.98
C ALA A 52 9.19 9.47 -2.34
N LYS A 53 8.42 9.49 -3.44
CA LYS A 53 8.94 9.86 -4.76
C LYS A 53 9.39 11.32 -4.78
N ASN A 54 8.60 12.23 -4.22
CA ASN A 54 8.96 13.64 -4.13
C ASN A 54 10.21 13.87 -3.27
N ASP A 55 10.36 13.14 -2.17
CA ASP A 55 11.57 13.18 -1.33
C ASP A 55 12.83 12.86 -2.13
N LEU A 56 12.78 11.82 -2.98
CA LEU A 56 13.90 11.48 -3.88
C LEU A 56 14.18 12.59 -4.91
N GLN A 57 13.15 13.22 -5.45
CA GLN A 57 13.30 14.26 -6.48
C GLN A 57 13.87 15.56 -5.92
N THR A 58 13.53 15.87 -4.67
CA THR A 58 13.94 17.10 -3.98
C THR A 58 15.18 16.93 -3.11
N SER A 59 15.73 15.71 -3.05
CA SER A 59 16.83 15.36 -2.14
C SER A 59 16.50 15.68 -0.68
N ALA A 60 15.25 15.39 -0.27
CA ALA A 60 14.80 15.56 1.11
C ALA A 60 15.65 14.69 2.07
N PRO A 61 15.65 15.02 3.38
CA PRO A 61 16.35 14.22 4.38
C PRO A 61 16.02 12.72 4.30
N HIS A 62 17.05 11.88 4.39
CA HIS A 62 16.92 10.42 4.23
C HIS A 62 15.89 9.79 5.19
N ASN A 63 15.84 10.27 6.43
CA ASN A 63 14.87 9.81 7.42
C ASN A 63 13.42 10.11 7.01
N GLN A 64 13.16 11.18 6.27
CA GLN A 64 11.84 11.51 5.73
C GLN A 64 11.43 10.51 4.65
N LEU A 65 12.32 10.22 3.70
CA LEU A 65 12.11 9.19 2.68
C LEU A 65 11.77 7.83 3.30
N VAL A 66 12.57 7.40 4.28
CA VAL A 66 12.35 6.13 5.00
C VAL A 66 11.02 6.14 5.75
N THR A 67 10.64 7.28 6.36
CA THR A 67 9.37 7.43 7.07
C THR A 67 8.19 7.25 6.12
N HIS A 68 8.19 7.91 4.96
CA HIS A 68 7.11 7.76 3.98
C HIS A 68 7.02 6.32 3.47
N ILE A 69 8.13 5.67 3.08
CA ILE A 69 8.07 4.28 2.60
C ILE A 69 7.57 3.33 3.71
N SER A 70 7.98 3.55 4.96
CA SER A 70 7.53 2.74 6.12
C SER A 70 6.05 2.96 6.45
N ALA A 71 5.55 4.17 6.28
CA ALA A 71 4.13 4.46 6.45
C ALA A 71 3.29 3.78 5.35
N ALA A 72 3.75 3.78 4.10
CA ALA A 72 3.06 3.10 3.00
C ALA A 72 2.84 1.60 3.27
N ILE A 73 3.85 0.87 3.76
CA ILE A 73 3.69 -0.57 4.07
C ILE A 73 2.74 -0.80 5.25
N THR A 74 2.73 0.12 6.23
CA THR A 74 1.79 0.09 7.35
C THR A 74 0.36 0.26 6.86
N TYR A 75 0.11 1.26 6.01
CA TYR A 75 -1.21 1.48 5.41
C TYR A 75 -1.66 0.26 4.61
N ALA A 76 -0.83 -0.29 3.72
CA ALA A 76 -1.17 -1.52 3.00
C ALA A 76 -1.48 -2.71 3.95
N GLY A 77 -0.86 -2.75 5.13
CA GLY A 77 -1.11 -3.74 6.18
C GLY A 77 -2.50 -3.67 6.79
N HIS A 78 -3.07 -2.47 6.95
CA HIS A 78 -4.41 -2.30 7.55
C HIS A 78 -5.51 -3.04 6.78
N CYS A 79 -5.36 -3.23 5.47
CA CYS A 79 -6.28 -4.06 4.69
C CYS A 79 -6.29 -5.52 5.17
N ASN A 80 -5.12 -6.10 5.47
CA ASN A 80 -5.03 -7.45 6.03
C ASN A 80 -5.66 -7.52 7.42
N ASP A 81 -5.44 -6.49 8.23
CA ASP A 81 -5.97 -6.42 9.60
C ASP A 81 -7.50 -6.38 9.62
N ALA A 82 -8.13 -5.68 8.67
CA ALA A 82 -9.58 -5.66 8.53
C ALA A 82 -10.14 -7.09 8.39
N PHE A 83 -9.58 -7.87 7.47
CA PHE A 83 -10.03 -9.24 7.23
C PHE A 83 -9.62 -10.21 8.34
N SER A 84 -8.46 -10.05 8.98
CA SER A 84 -8.02 -10.93 10.08
C SER A 84 -8.91 -10.80 11.33
N GLN A 85 -9.51 -9.63 11.54
CA GLN A 85 -10.47 -9.37 12.61
C GLN A 85 -11.87 -9.97 12.32
N ASN A 86 -12.08 -10.55 11.13
CA ASN A 86 -13.34 -11.11 10.69
C ASN A 86 -13.21 -12.61 10.34
N PRO A 87 -13.18 -13.52 11.33
CA PRO A 87 -13.09 -14.96 11.07
C PRO A 87 -14.13 -15.44 10.06
N GLY A 88 -13.71 -16.28 9.11
CA GLY A 88 -14.55 -16.82 8.04
C GLY A 88 -14.72 -15.92 6.82
N LEU A 89 -14.14 -14.71 6.81
CA LEU A 89 -14.15 -13.82 5.64
C LEU A 89 -12.75 -13.75 5.01
N ALA A 90 -12.59 -14.33 3.82
CA ALA A 90 -11.36 -14.22 3.06
C ALA A 90 -11.27 -12.88 2.32
N SER A 91 -10.08 -12.27 2.30
CA SER A 91 -9.85 -11.04 1.53
C SER A 91 -9.78 -11.36 0.03
N PRO A 92 -10.65 -10.79 -0.81
CA PRO A 92 -10.58 -10.97 -2.27
C PRO A 92 -9.42 -10.19 -2.90
N VAL A 93 -8.69 -9.39 -2.11
CA VAL A 93 -7.53 -8.60 -2.54
C VAL A 93 -6.25 -8.99 -1.81
N ALA A 94 -6.22 -10.18 -1.18
CA ALA A 94 -5.06 -10.66 -0.43
C ALA A 94 -3.79 -10.72 -1.28
N ASP A 95 -3.89 -11.24 -2.51
CA ASP A 95 -2.74 -11.44 -3.40
C ASP A 95 -2.10 -10.11 -3.81
N ILE A 96 -2.90 -9.15 -4.27
CA ILE A 96 -2.39 -7.84 -4.66
C ILE A 96 -1.85 -7.05 -3.45
N THR A 97 -2.46 -7.23 -2.27
CA THR A 97 -1.93 -6.66 -1.01
C THR A 97 -0.55 -7.24 -0.68
N SER A 98 -0.38 -8.55 -0.83
CA SER A 98 0.89 -9.24 -0.60
C SER A 98 1.98 -8.76 -1.57
N ILE A 99 1.64 -8.62 -2.85
CA ILE A 99 2.56 -8.09 -3.89
C ILE A 99 2.95 -6.65 -3.55
N LEU A 100 1.97 -5.79 -3.25
CA LEU A 100 2.21 -4.40 -2.87
C LEU A 100 3.18 -4.30 -1.68
N LYS A 101 2.93 -5.04 -0.61
CA LYS A 101 3.80 -5.02 0.58
C LYS A 101 5.24 -5.45 0.26
N LYS A 102 5.44 -6.43 -0.62
CA LYS A 102 6.78 -6.84 -1.08
C LYS A 102 7.47 -5.72 -1.87
N LEU A 103 6.75 -5.04 -2.77
CA LEU A 103 7.30 -3.92 -3.54
C LEU A 103 7.69 -2.73 -2.65
N ILE A 104 6.86 -2.40 -1.65
CA ILE A 104 7.17 -1.36 -0.67
C ILE A 104 8.37 -1.78 0.18
N SER A 105 8.43 -3.04 0.63
CA SER A 105 9.57 -3.57 1.38
C SER A 105 10.88 -3.50 0.59
N ASN A 106 10.85 -3.85 -0.71
CA ASN A 106 12.00 -3.69 -1.60
C ASN A 106 12.42 -2.21 -1.72
N SER A 107 11.44 -1.31 -1.85
CA SER A 107 11.70 0.14 -1.87
C SER A 107 12.35 0.63 -0.58
N LEU A 108 11.91 0.12 0.57
CA LEU A 108 12.46 0.45 1.88
C LEU A 108 13.91 -0.04 2.01
N ALA A 109 14.18 -1.28 1.62
CA ALA A 109 15.53 -1.85 1.64
C ALA A 109 16.50 -1.02 0.78
N LEU A 110 16.07 -0.59 -0.41
CA LEU A 110 16.84 0.30 -1.27
C LEU A 110 17.08 1.66 -0.63
N ALA A 111 16.04 2.28 -0.05
CA ALA A 111 16.15 3.57 0.62
C ALA A 111 17.14 3.51 1.78
N VAL A 112 17.04 2.50 2.66
CA VAL A 112 17.99 2.29 3.76
C VAL A 112 19.41 2.07 3.23
N SER A 113 19.58 1.33 2.14
CA SER A 113 20.90 1.08 1.54
C SER A 113 21.58 2.34 0.99
N LEU A 114 20.81 3.36 0.59
CA LEU A 114 21.36 4.64 0.13
C LEU A 114 22.08 5.40 1.25
N GLN A 115 21.67 5.21 2.51
CA GLN A 115 22.32 5.84 3.67
C GLN A 115 23.79 5.42 3.80
N PHE A 116 24.11 4.17 3.44
CA PHE A 116 25.46 3.61 3.58
C PHE A 116 26.37 3.92 2.39
N ARG A 117 25.87 4.64 1.37
CA ARG A 117 26.65 5.05 0.19
C ARG A 117 26.99 6.54 0.17
N GLN A 118 26.49 7.30 1.14
CA GLN A 118 26.86 8.70 1.39
C GLN A 118 27.90 8.76 2.50
#